data_AF-A0A2N2PQJ3-F1
#
_entry.id   AF-A0A2N2PQJ3-F1
#
_cell.length_a   1.000
_cell.length_b   1.000
_cell.length_c   1.000
_cell.angle_alpha   90.00
_cell.angle_beta   90.00
_cell.angle_gamma   90.00
#
_symmetry.space_group_name_H-M   'P 1'
#
loop_
_entity.id
_entity.type
_entity.pdbx_description
1 polymer ?
#
loop_
_entity_poly.entity_id
_entity_poly.type
_entity_poly.pdbx_seq_one_letter_code
_entity_poly.pdbx_strand_id
1 'polypeptide(L)'
;MDYARASATELIASLREQERHPDLKLIQALLQRGNAVVTDLIEVVEDDTSWPQIHAALLLCELRAESALPAIQQAISDPEGHDLADWLVDDALEKFGPAALDMLEAVAADRAVEWYQRAVACQVMMTVAYRYAETYARVTASLRSLLPDPTLDWRAYESYEALKEAVDDPQVWTSVVARLCDLRDLEAYDLIGQLFEAGLVDEMMIDPPAYQQAYQRSGQPVGFEDQPTPLVYRYKRNRPREGQR
;
A
#
# COMPACT_ATOMS: atom_id res chain seq x y z
N MET A 1 -30.95 12.26 1.29
CA MET A 1 -30.98 12.59 -0.15
C MET A 1 -31.32 11.33 -0.94
N ASP A 2 -31.99 11.44 -2.09
CA ASP A 2 -32.16 10.30 -3.02
C ASP A 2 -30.99 10.25 -4.00
N TYR A 3 -29.94 9.49 -3.64
CA TYR A 3 -28.69 9.43 -4.41
C TYR A 3 -28.87 8.88 -5.83
N ALA A 4 -29.93 8.10 -6.10
CA ALA A 4 -30.17 7.56 -7.43
C ALA A 4 -30.41 8.69 -8.46
N ARG A 5 -31.04 9.78 -8.03
CA ARG A 5 -31.43 10.93 -8.86
C ARG A 5 -30.49 12.13 -8.75
N ALA A 6 -29.56 12.11 -7.81
CA ALA A 6 -28.59 13.18 -7.62
C ALA A 6 -27.60 13.26 -8.80
N SER A 7 -27.23 14.48 -9.15
CA SER A 7 -26.13 14.79 -10.07
C SER A 7 -24.78 14.35 -9.51
N ALA A 8 -23.76 14.24 -10.37
CA ALA A 8 -22.38 13.94 -9.93
C ALA A 8 -21.90 14.93 -8.86
N THR A 9 -22.09 16.22 -9.08
CA THR A 9 -21.75 17.28 -8.14
C THR A 9 -22.45 17.13 -6.78
N GLU A 10 -23.74 16.80 -6.74
CA GLU A 10 -24.46 16.56 -5.49
C GLU A 10 -23.97 15.32 -4.74
N LEU A 11 -23.56 14.27 -5.47
CA LEU A 11 -22.97 13.07 -4.88
C LEU A 11 -21.59 13.37 -4.27
N ILE A 12 -20.74 14.14 -4.98
CA ILE A 12 -19.42 14.54 -4.48
C ILE A 12 -19.55 15.46 -3.27
N ALA A 13 -20.47 16.43 -3.30
CA ALA A 13 -20.78 17.25 -2.14
C ALA A 13 -21.23 16.39 -0.95
N SER A 14 -22.05 15.37 -1.18
CA SER A 14 -22.47 14.44 -0.12
C SER A 14 -21.30 13.58 0.40
N LEU A 15 -20.33 13.23 -0.46
CA LEU A 15 -19.13 12.48 -0.08
C LEU A 15 -18.24 13.26 0.88
N ARG A 16 -18.10 14.57 0.64
CA ARG A 16 -17.32 15.49 1.49
C ARG A 16 -17.85 15.62 2.92
N GLU A 17 -19.13 15.28 3.12
CA GLU A 17 -19.76 15.27 4.45
C GLU A 17 -19.72 13.89 5.14
N GLN A 18 -19.09 12.88 4.51
CA GLN A 18 -19.03 11.54 5.11
C GLN A 18 -17.88 11.40 6.10
N GLU A 19 -18.19 10.80 7.24
CA GLU A 19 -17.21 10.28 8.19
C GLU A 19 -16.85 8.82 7.88
N ARG A 20 -15.97 8.22 8.71
CA ARG A 20 -15.47 6.82 8.65
C ARG A 20 -16.42 5.77 8.07
N HIS A 21 -17.70 5.85 8.41
CA HIS A 21 -18.72 4.91 7.96
C HIS A 21 -19.70 5.60 7.02
N PRO A 22 -19.38 5.70 5.71
CA PRO A 22 -20.21 6.41 4.75
C PRO A 22 -21.55 5.69 4.54
N ASP A 23 -22.54 6.44 4.03
CA ASP A 23 -23.76 5.83 3.52
C ASP A 23 -23.42 4.94 2.31
N LEU A 24 -23.69 3.64 2.43
CA LEU A 24 -23.41 2.68 1.38
C LEU A 24 -24.19 2.97 0.09
N LYS A 25 -25.36 3.61 0.18
CA LYS A 25 -26.12 4.02 -1.01
C LYS A 25 -25.41 5.13 -1.78
N LEU A 26 -24.70 6.02 -1.08
CA LEU A 26 -23.88 7.06 -1.71
C LEU A 26 -22.70 6.42 -2.44
N ILE A 27 -21.95 5.53 -1.77
CA ILE A 27 -20.82 4.80 -2.37
C ILE A 27 -21.28 4.04 -3.61
N GLN A 28 -22.41 3.33 -3.54
CA GLN A 28 -22.99 2.62 -4.68
C GLN A 28 -23.38 3.57 -5.82
N ALA A 29 -23.98 4.72 -5.52
CA ALA A 29 -24.36 5.70 -6.54
C ALA A 29 -23.12 6.27 -7.24
N LEU A 30 -22.05 6.61 -6.50
CA LEU A 30 -20.78 7.09 -7.05
C LEU A 30 -20.14 6.04 -7.97
N LEU A 31 -20.07 4.77 -7.54
CA LEU A 31 -19.56 3.68 -8.38
C LEU A 31 -20.37 3.50 -9.67
N GLN A 32 -21.70 3.64 -9.61
CA GLN A 32 -22.57 3.55 -10.79
C GLN A 32 -22.38 4.72 -11.76
N ARG A 33 -21.88 5.87 -11.31
CA ARG A 33 -21.53 6.99 -12.21
C ARG A 33 -20.25 6.70 -13.00
N GLY A 34 -19.38 5.82 -12.50
CA GLY A 34 -18.16 5.40 -13.18
C GLY A 34 -17.24 6.57 -13.50
N ASN A 35 -16.78 6.67 -14.74
CA ASN A 35 -15.83 7.70 -15.16
C ASN A 35 -16.34 9.14 -15.01
N ALA A 36 -17.66 9.35 -14.92
CA ALA A 36 -18.24 10.69 -14.82
C ALA A 36 -17.91 11.41 -13.50
N VAL A 37 -17.42 10.70 -12.49
CA VAL A 37 -17.02 11.30 -11.19
C VAL A 37 -15.51 11.28 -10.96
N VAL A 38 -14.71 10.74 -11.88
CA VAL A 38 -13.26 10.52 -11.65
C VAL A 38 -12.52 11.83 -11.42
N THR A 39 -12.74 12.86 -12.23
CA THR A 39 -12.10 14.16 -12.06
C THR A 39 -12.45 14.78 -10.71
N ASP A 40 -13.72 14.81 -10.34
CA ASP A 40 -14.17 15.37 -9.07
C ASP A 40 -13.62 14.57 -7.86
N LEU A 41 -13.49 13.24 -7.98
CA LEU A 41 -12.89 12.40 -6.94
C LEU A 41 -11.39 12.63 -6.80
N ILE A 42 -10.67 12.91 -7.90
CA ILE A 42 -9.26 13.29 -7.86
C ILE A 42 -9.11 14.61 -7.08
N GLU A 43 -9.95 15.61 -7.37
CA GLU A 43 -9.95 16.87 -6.61
C GLU A 43 -10.23 16.66 -5.11
N VAL A 44 -11.09 15.70 -4.74
CA VAL A 44 -11.29 15.35 -3.32
C VAL A 44 -10.03 14.74 -2.69
N VAL A 45 -9.27 13.93 -3.43
CA VAL A 45 -8.00 13.37 -2.94
C VAL A 45 -6.94 14.46 -2.73
N GLU A 46 -6.92 15.47 -3.61
CA GLU A 46 -5.93 16.57 -3.57
C GLU A 46 -6.25 17.63 -2.50
N ASP A 47 -7.53 17.94 -2.29
CA ASP A 47 -7.96 19.08 -1.46
C ASP A 47 -8.33 18.74 -0.01
N ASP A 48 -8.49 17.46 0.33
CA ASP A 48 -8.96 17.00 1.65
C ASP A 48 -7.88 16.16 2.35
N THR A 49 -7.88 16.13 3.68
CA THR A 49 -6.94 15.32 4.49
C THR A 49 -7.67 14.44 5.50
N SER A 50 -9.00 14.30 5.38
CA SER A 50 -9.85 13.55 6.29
C SER A 50 -10.56 12.37 5.62
N TRP A 51 -11.66 11.89 6.22
CA TRP A 51 -12.41 10.73 5.70
C TRP A 51 -12.84 10.83 4.23
N PRO A 52 -13.27 11.99 3.70
CA PRO A 52 -13.59 12.13 2.29
C PRO A 52 -12.43 11.79 1.36
N GLN A 53 -11.19 12.13 1.72
CA GLN A 53 -9.99 11.80 0.96
C GLN A 53 -9.84 10.29 0.82
N ILE A 54 -9.94 9.57 1.95
CA ILE A 54 -9.87 8.10 2.00
C ILE A 54 -11.00 7.48 1.16
N HIS A 55 -12.23 7.99 1.30
CA HIS A 55 -13.36 7.47 0.54
C HIS A 55 -13.20 7.69 -0.97
N ALA A 56 -12.70 8.85 -1.38
CA ALA A 56 -12.45 9.18 -2.78
C ALA A 56 -11.35 8.30 -3.36
N ALA A 57 -10.22 8.14 -2.66
CA ALA A 57 -9.13 7.27 -3.10
C ALA A 57 -9.59 5.81 -3.24
N LEU A 58 -10.38 5.30 -2.29
CA LEU A 58 -10.95 3.95 -2.37
C LEU A 58 -11.92 3.78 -3.56
N LEU A 59 -12.75 4.79 -3.84
CA LEU A 59 -13.62 4.80 -5.02
C LEU A 59 -12.80 4.78 -6.31
N LEU A 60 -11.73 5.58 -6.40
CA LEU A 60 -10.83 5.63 -7.55
C LEU A 60 -10.12 4.28 -7.78
N CYS A 61 -9.73 3.59 -6.71
CA CYS A 61 -9.21 2.21 -6.77
C CYS A 61 -10.25 1.22 -7.30
N GLU A 62 -11.49 1.29 -6.79
CA GLU A 62 -12.59 0.42 -7.24
C GLU A 62 -12.94 0.65 -8.72
N LEU A 63 -12.88 1.91 -9.17
CA LEU A 63 -13.08 2.31 -10.57
C LEU A 63 -11.86 2.03 -11.46
N ARG A 64 -10.71 1.69 -10.87
CA ARG A 64 -9.42 1.52 -11.56
C ARG A 64 -9.06 2.72 -12.44
N ALA A 65 -9.30 3.92 -11.93
CA ALA A 65 -9.08 5.16 -12.66
C ALA A 65 -7.59 5.53 -12.69
N GLU A 66 -6.84 4.99 -13.66
CA GLU A 66 -5.36 5.16 -13.74
C GLU A 66 -4.91 6.62 -13.73
N SER A 67 -5.73 7.54 -14.24
CA SER A 67 -5.48 8.99 -14.19
C SER A 67 -5.37 9.56 -12.77
N ALA A 68 -5.82 8.83 -11.76
CA ALA A 68 -5.73 9.23 -10.34
C ALA A 68 -4.43 8.80 -9.66
N LEU A 69 -3.60 7.95 -10.29
CA LEU A 69 -2.36 7.46 -9.67
C LEU A 69 -1.43 8.60 -9.21
N PRO A 70 -1.24 9.71 -9.95
CA PRO A 70 -0.42 10.84 -9.48
C PRO A 70 -0.97 11.51 -8.21
N ALA A 71 -2.28 11.73 -8.13
CA ALA A 71 -2.91 12.34 -6.95
C ALA A 71 -2.83 11.41 -5.73
N ILE A 72 -3.06 10.11 -5.93
CA ILE A 72 -2.91 9.10 -4.88
C ILE A 72 -1.45 9.01 -4.42
N GLN A 73 -0.48 9.06 -5.34
CA GLN A 73 0.95 9.07 -5.01
C GLN A 73 1.29 10.25 -4.09
N GLN A 74 0.86 11.46 -4.47
CA GLN A 74 1.10 12.66 -3.69
C GLN A 74 0.47 12.55 -2.30
N ALA A 75 -0.79 12.11 -2.22
CA ALA A 75 -1.50 12.00 -0.95
C ALA A 75 -0.91 10.94 0.00
N ILE A 76 -0.43 9.80 -0.52
CA ILE A 76 0.26 8.78 0.29
C ILE A 76 1.65 9.26 0.72
N SER A 77 2.33 10.03 -0.14
CA SER A 77 3.68 10.53 0.14
C SER A 77 3.70 11.67 1.16
N ASP A 78 2.54 12.27 1.44
CA ASP A 78 2.40 13.31 2.46
C ASP A 78 2.72 12.76 3.87
N PRO A 79 3.37 13.55 4.75
CA PRO A 79 3.63 13.14 6.14
C PRO A 79 2.36 12.71 6.92
N GLU A 80 1.21 13.31 6.62
CA GLU A 80 -0.09 12.94 7.22
C GLU A 80 -0.79 11.78 6.47
N GLY A 81 -0.21 11.31 5.35
CA GLY A 81 -0.75 10.26 4.49
C GLY A 81 -0.74 8.84 5.08
N HIS A 82 -0.33 8.67 6.35
CA HIS A 82 -0.27 7.38 7.03
C HIS A 82 -1.64 6.67 7.03
N ASP A 83 -2.70 7.37 7.46
CA ASP A 83 -4.04 6.80 7.54
C ASP A 83 -4.55 6.44 6.14
N LEU A 84 -4.27 7.26 5.14
CA LEU A 84 -4.62 6.95 3.76
C LEU A 84 -3.91 5.68 3.27
N ALA A 85 -2.60 5.56 3.51
CA ALA A 85 -1.80 4.40 3.13
C ALA A 85 -2.33 3.10 3.78
N ASP A 86 -2.63 3.13 5.08
CA ASP A 86 -3.21 2.00 5.83
C ASP A 86 -4.55 1.56 5.22
N TRP A 87 -5.41 2.51 4.82
CA TRP A 87 -6.65 2.15 4.15
C TRP A 87 -6.46 1.64 2.72
N LEU A 88 -5.36 1.98 2.06
CA LEU A 88 -5.13 1.63 0.67
C LEU A 88 -4.34 0.33 0.45
N VAL A 89 -3.63 -0.15 1.48
CA VAL A 89 -2.79 -1.36 1.39
C VAL A 89 -3.61 -2.63 1.15
N ASP A 90 -4.78 -2.75 1.78
CA ASP A 90 -5.61 -3.95 1.73
C ASP A 90 -6.72 -3.84 0.69
N ASP A 91 -6.66 -4.68 -0.35
CA ASP A 91 -7.72 -4.84 -1.36
C ASP A 91 -8.06 -3.56 -2.16
N ALA A 92 -7.24 -2.52 -2.12
CA ALA A 92 -7.51 -1.26 -2.84
C ALA A 92 -6.52 -1.01 -3.97
N LEU A 93 -5.27 -0.62 -3.68
CA LEU A 93 -4.30 -0.24 -4.71
C LEU A 93 -3.96 -1.37 -5.69
N GLU A 94 -4.00 -2.62 -5.23
CA GLU A 94 -3.79 -3.79 -6.08
C GLU A 94 -4.82 -3.93 -7.22
N LYS A 95 -5.97 -3.24 -7.14
CA LYS A 95 -6.99 -3.26 -8.20
C LYS A 95 -6.52 -2.60 -9.50
N PHE A 96 -5.53 -1.73 -9.45
CA PHE A 96 -4.85 -1.18 -10.63
C PHE A 96 -3.93 -2.22 -11.31
N GLY A 97 -3.52 -3.27 -10.59
CA GLY A 97 -2.60 -4.28 -11.10
C GLY A 97 -1.27 -3.68 -11.56
N PRO A 98 -0.72 -4.12 -12.71
CA PRO A 98 0.57 -3.63 -13.21
C PRO A 98 0.63 -2.11 -13.45
N ALA A 99 -0.52 -1.46 -13.69
CA ALA A 99 -0.57 -0.02 -13.94
C ALA A 99 -0.14 0.83 -12.73
N ALA A 100 -0.22 0.30 -11.51
CA ALA A 100 0.22 1.01 -10.31
C ALA A 100 1.73 0.91 -10.04
N LEU A 101 2.48 0.05 -10.74
CA LEU A 101 3.86 -0.25 -10.38
C LEU A 101 4.79 0.97 -10.44
N ASP A 102 4.68 1.81 -11.47
CA ASP A 102 5.50 3.02 -11.59
C ASP A 102 5.32 3.95 -10.37
N MET A 103 4.08 4.11 -9.91
CA MET A 103 3.75 4.91 -8.73
C MET A 103 4.27 4.24 -7.44
N LEU A 104 4.04 2.95 -7.26
CA LEU A 104 4.45 2.21 -6.06
C LEU A 104 5.98 2.16 -5.92
N GLU A 105 6.70 1.97 -7.03
CA GLU A 105 8.16 2.01 -7.07
C GLU A 105 8.69 3.40 -6.70
N ALA A 106 8.05 4.47 -7.21
CA ALA A 106 8.41 5.83 -6.87
C ALA A 106 8.22 6.12 -5.37
N VAL A 107 7.08 5.72 -4.78
CA VAL A 107 6.84 5.85 -3.33
C VAL A 107 7.88 5.06 -2.54
N ALA A 108 8.12 3.79 -2.89
CA ALA A 108 9.04 2.93 -2.14
C ALA A 108 10.51 3.41 -2.19
N ALA A 109 10.93 4.03 -3.30
CA ALA A 109 12.29 4.53 -3.49
C ALA A 109 12.53 5.93 -2.92
N ASP A 110 11.49 6.73 -2.69
CA ASP A 110 11.63 8.10 -2.19
C ASP A 110 11.94 8.12 -0.69
N ARG A 111 13.19 8.45 -0.34
CA ARG A 111 13.67 8.55 1.04
C ARG A 111 13.05 9.71 1.83
N ALA A 112 12.39 10.66 1.16
CA ALA A 112 11.63 11.72 1.83
C ALA A 112 10.26 11.23 2.34
N VAL A 113 9.76 10.10 1.81
CA VAL A 113 8.54 9.46 2.29
C VAL A 113 8.83 8.66 3.55
N GLU A 114 7.94 8.74 4.54
CA GLU A 114 8.08 7.98 5.77
C GLU A 114 8.05 6.46 5.53
N TRP A 115 8.76 5.73 6.38
CA TRP A 115 9.03 4.31 6.20
C TRP A 115 7.76 3.46 6.03
N TYR A 116 6.67 3.84 6.72
CA TYR A 116 5.44 3.06 6.74
C TYR A 116 4.75 3.06 5.38
N GLN A 117 4.64 4.23 4.74
CA GLN A 117 4.04 4.36 3.41
C GLN A 117 4.89 3.65 2.34
N ARG A 118 6.22 3.67 2.50
CA ARG A 118 7.14 2.88 1.66
C ARG A 118 6.96 1.38 1.86
N ALA A 119 6.78 0.92 3.09
CA ALA A 119 6.47 -0.47 3.42
C ALA A 119 5.11 -0.92 2.84
N VAL A 120 4.09 -0.06 2.91
CA VAL A 120 2.79 -0.27 2.25
C VAL A 120 2.98 -0.43 0.74
N ALA A 121 3.73 0.46 0.09
CA ALA A 121 3.99 0.34 -1.34
C ALA A 121 4.67 -1.00 -1.70
N CYS A 122 5.67 -1.42 -0.92
CA CYS A 122 6.32 -2.73 -1.06
C CYS A 122 5.34 -3.91 -0.90
N GLN A 123 4.41 -3.84 0.05
CA GLN A 123 3.35 -4.83 0.22
C GLN A 123 2.43 -4.91 -0.98
N VAL A 124 1.97 -3.76 -1.51
CA VAL A 124 1.10 -3.76 -2.69
C VAL A 124 1.84 -4.29 -3.92
N MET A 125 3.11 -3.93 -4.13
CA MET A 125 3.93 -4.49 -5.22
C MET A 125 4.02 -6.01 -5.14
N MET A 126 4.26 -6.56 -3.95
CA MET A 126 4.24 -8.01 -3.71
C MET A 126 2.89 -8.62 -4.12
N THR A 127 1.77 -8.04 -3.69
CA THR A 127 0.44 -8.53 -4.07
C THR A 127 0.22 -8.49 -5.57
N VAL A 128 0.65 -7.42 -6.25
CA VAL A 128 0.62 -7.33 -7.72
C VAL A 128 1.43 -8.47 -8.34
N ALA A 129 2.64 -8.76 -7.87
CA ALA A 129 3.45 -9.87 -8.37
C ALA A 129 2.80 -11.26 -8.21
N TYR A 130 2.02 -11.48 -7.15
CA TYR A 130 1.26 -12.72 -7.00
C TYR A 130 0.09 -12.83 -7.98
N ARG A 131 -0.59 -11.72 -8.25
CA ARG A 131 -1.77 -11.68 -9.13
C ARG A 131 -1.38 -11.67 -10.61
N TYR A 132 -0.24 -11.07 -10.94
CA TYR A 132 0.24 -10.80 -12.29
C TYR A 132 1.66 -11.35 -12.43
N ALA A 133 1.76 -12.64 -12.79
CA ALA A 133 3.04 -13.36 -12.82
C ALA A 133 4.08 -12.69 -13.76
N GLU A 134 3.63 -12.00 -14.80
CA GLU A 134 4.48 -11.22 -15.70
C GLU A 134 5.22 -10.07 -15.02
N THR A 135 4.77 -9.59 -13.85
CA THR A 135 5.42 -8.51 -13.11
C THR A 135 6.42 -9.02 -12.07
N TYR A 136 6.50 -10.33 -11.84
CA TYR A 136 7.32 -10.92 -10.76
C TYR A 136 8.78 -10.43 -10.82
N ALA A 137 9.44 -10.58 -11.97
CA ALA A 137 10.84 -10.21 -12.14
C ALA A 137 11.09 -8.71 -11.95
N ARG A 138 10.14 -7.86 -12.37
CA ARG A 138 10.22 -6.41 -12.17
C ARG A 138 10.13 -6.06 -10.69
N VAL A 139 9.12 -6.61 -10.01
CA VAL A 139 8.86 -6.35 -8.58
C VAL A 139 10.02 -6.83 -7.71
N THR A 140 10.52 -8.06 -7.90
CA THR A 140 11.64 -8.57 -7.09
C THR A 140 12.92 -7.78 -7.34
N ALA A 141 13.21 -7.41 -8.59
CA ALA A 141 14.35 -6.54 -8.89
C ALA A 141 14.24 -5.16 -8.21
N SER A 142 13.05 -4.55 -8.24
CA SER A 142 12.81 -3.27 -7.56
C SER A 142 12.99 -3.40 -6.04
N LEU A 143 12.39 -4.43 -5.43
CA LEU A 143 12.51 -4.68 -3.99
C LEU A 143 13.97 -4.91 -3.58
N ARG A 144 14.73 -5.73 -4.31
CA ARG A 144 16.16 -5.93 -4.04
C ARG A 144 16.97 -4.64 -4.09
N SER A 145 16.61 -3.70 -4.97
CA SER A 145 17.33 -2.43 -5.11
C SER A 145 17.16 -1.49 -3.90
N LEU A 146 16.18 -1.76 -3.03
CA LEU A 146 15.95 -1.01 -1.80
C LEU A 146 16.76 -1.56 -0.60
N LEU A 147 17.41 -2.71 -0.75
CA LEU A 147 18.23 -3.29 0.31
C LEU A 147 19.60 -2.59 0.39
N PRO A 148 20.16 -2.41 1.60
CA PRO A 148 21.46 -1.79 1.76
C PRO A 148 22.57 -2.76 1.34
N ASP A 149 23.78 -2.22 1.16
CA ASP A 149 24.98 -3.03 1.04
C ASP A 149 25.21 -3.81 2.36
N PRO A 150 25.36 -5.15 2.35
CA PRO A 150 25.60 -5.92 3.58
C PRO A 150 26.90 -5.57 4.31
N THR A 151 27.83 -4.89 3.64
CA THR A 151 29.08 -4.40 4.24
C THR A 151 28.91 -3.09 4.99
N LEU A 152 27.70 -2.54 5.06
CA LEU A 152 27.37 -1.32 5.81
C LEU A 152 27.67 -1.50 7.30
N ASP A 153 28.64 -0.72 7.80
CA ASP A 153 28.92 -0.62 9.23
C ASP A 153 27.92 0.33 9.92
N TRP A 154 26.71 -0.16 10.18
CA TRP A 154 25.65 0.63 10.82
C TRP A 154 26.01 1.05 12.26
N ARG A 155 26.97 0.38 12.91
CA ARG A 155 27.45 0.73 14.26
C ARG A 155 28.35 1.95 14.27
N ALA A 156 28.84 2.39 13.10
CA ALA A 156 29.60 3.63 12.98
C ALA A 156 28.73 4.89 13.12
N TYR A 157 27.41 4.75 13.06
CA TYR A 157 26.46 5.86 13.22
C TYR A 157 26.10 6.05 14.70
N GLU A 158 26.03 7.30 15.14
CA GLU A 158 25.81 7.65 16.55
C GLU A 158 24.39 7.33 17.04
N SER A 159 23.41 7.26 16.12
CA SER A 159 22.02 6.93 16.43
C SER A 159 21.30 6.32 15.22
N TYR A 160 20.07 5.83 15.47
CA TYR A 160 19.15 5.38 14.43
C TYR A 160 18.83 6.48 13.42
N GLU A 161 18.58 7.70 13.89
CA GLU A 161 18.24 8.85 13.05
C GLU A 161 19.40 9.24 12.15
N ALA A 162 20.64 9.18 12.66
CA ALA A 162 21.84 9.45 11.85
C ALA A 162 22.00 8.42 10.72
N LEU A 163 21.71 7.13 11.00
CA LEU A 163 21.69 6.08 9.98
C LEU A 163 20.58 6.31 8.95
N LYS A 164 19.37 6.63 9.40
CA LYS A 164 18.21 6.93 8.53
C LYS A 164 18.51 8.09 7.57
N GLU A 165 19.07 9.18 8.09
CA GLU A 165 19.42 10.36 7.31
C GLU A 165 20.55 10.09 6.31
N ALA A 166 21.58 9.35 6.72
CA ALA A 166 22.74 9.10 5.86
C ALA A 166 22.48 8.03 4.80
N VAL A 167 21.84 6.93 5.17
CA VAL A 167 21.70 5.72 4.34
C VAL A 167 20.27 5.51 3.93
N ASP A 168 19.43 5.01 4.83
CA ASP A 168 18.00 4.83 4.68
C ASP A 168 17.40 4.32 5.99
N ASP A 169 16.08 4.30 6.11
CA ASP A 169 15.36 3.79 7.28
C ASP A 169 15.44 2.25 7.37
N PRO A 170 16.04 1.66 8.43
CA PRO A 170 16.14 0.20 8.58
C PRO A 170 14.81 -0.55 8.63
N GLN A 171 13.71 0.13 8.98
CA GLN A 171 12.37 -0.47 8.93
C GLN A 171 11.92 -0.76 7.51
N VAL A 172 12.37 0.03 6.52
CA VAL A 172 12.12 -0.26 5.10
C VAL A 172 12.84 -1.54 4.69
N TRP A 173 14.12 -1.71 5.06
CA TRP A 173 14.89 -2.91 4.74
C TRP A 173 14.24 -4.16 5.30
N THR A 174 13.84 -4.12 6.58
CA THR A 174 13.16 -5.24 7.24
C THR A 174 11.85 -5.59 6.53
N SER A 175 11.05 -4.58 6.17
CA SER A 175 9.83 -4.79 5.39
C SER A 175 10.10 -5.42 4.03
N VAL A 176 11.08 -4.91 3.28
CA VAL A 176 11.50 -5.43 1.97
C VAL A 176 11.97 -6.88 2.07
N VAL A 177 12.78 -7.22 3.08
CA VAL A 177 13.21 -8.60 3.35
C VAL A 177 12.00 -9.51 3.56
N ALA A 178 11.00 -9.10 4.35
CA ALA A 178 9.79 -9.88 4.54
C ALA A 178 9.05 -10.12 3.21
N ARG A 179 8.89 -9.08 2.36
CA ARG A 179 8.24 -9.21 1.04
C ARG A 179 9.01 -10.13 0.08
N LEU A 180 10.34 -10.02 0.04
CA LEU A 180 11.18 -10.91 -0.77
C LEU A 180 11.11 -12.37 -0.29
N CYS A 181 11.02 -12.59 1.02
CA CYS A 181 10.79 -13.93 1.59
C CYS A 181 9.43 -14.49 1.21
N ASP A 182 8.37 -13.67 1.25
CA ASP A 182 7.04 -14.08 0.78
C ASP A 182 7.12 -14.47 -0.70
N LEU A 183 7.72 -13.61 -1.55
CA LEU A 183 7.91 -13.87 -3.00
C LEU A 183 8.88 -15.02 -3.31
N ARG A 184 9.66 -15.47 -2.32
CA ARG A 184 10.70 -16.50 -2.45
C ARG A 184 11.70 -16.18 -3.55
N ASP A 185 12.15 -14.94 -3.59
CA ASP A 185 13.09 -14.49 -4.61
C ASP A 185 14.47 -15.13 -4.43
N LEU A 186 14.78 -16.15 -5.24
CA LEU A 186 16.00 -16.94 -5.08
C LEU A 186 17.28 -16.12 -5.21
N GLU A 187 17.27 -15.03 -5.98
CA GLU A 187 18.45 -14.18 -6.12
C GLU A 187 18.68 -13.29 -4.89
N ALA A 188 17.67 -13.12 -4.03
CA ALA A 188 17.79 -12.38 -2.77
C ALA A 188 18.24 -13.27 -1.59
N TYR A 189 18.21 -14.60 -1.72
CA TYR A 189 18.41 -15.51 -0.59
C TYR A 189 19.75 -15.28 0.14
N ASP A 190 20.86 -15.30 -0.61
CA ASP A 190 22.20 -15.11 -0.02
C ASP A 190 22.38 -13.69 0.51
N LEU A 191 21.80 -12.69 -0.17
CA LEU A 191 21.82 -11.29 0.25
C LEU A 191 21.10 -11.12 1.60
N ILE A 192 19.90 -11.67 1.75
CA ILE A 192 19.13 -11.63 2.99
C ILE A 192 19.92 -12.29 4.13
N GLY A 193 20.56 -13.43 3.88
CA GLY A 193 21.45 -14.09 4.85
C GLY A 193 22.56 -13.16 5.35
N GLN A 194 23.23 -12.45 4.43
CA GLN A 194 24.27 -11.48 4.79
C GLN A 194 23.72 -10.29 5.59
N LEU A 195 22.51 -9.81 5.28
CA LEU A 195 21.88 -8.73 6.04
C LEU A 195 21.57 -9.13 7.49
N PHE A 196 21.15 -10.38 7.72
CA PHE A 196 21.01 -10.92 9.07
C PHE A 196 22.34 -11.00 9.81
N GLU A 197 23.39 -11.52 9.16
CA GLU A 197 24.73 -11.58 9.75
C GLU A 197 25.29 -10.19 10.11
N ALA A 198 24.97 -9.18 9.30
CA ALA A 198 25.33 -7.79 9.55
C ALA A 198 24.46 -7.11 10.64
N GLY A 199 23.34 -7.73 11.06
CA GLY A 199 22.39 -7.15 12.00
C GLY A 199 21.63 -5.95 11.43
N LEU A 200 21.37 -5.95 10.11
CA LEU A 200 20.66 -4.88 9.38
C LEU A 200 19.15 -5.14 9.26
N VAL A 201 18.66 -6.26 9.80
CA VAL A 201 17.24 -6.67 9.78
C VAL A 201 16.75 -6.79 11.21
N ASP A 202 15.56 -6.25 11.49
CA ASP A 202 14.92 -6.41 12.80
C ASP A 202 14.35 -7.82 12.97
N GLU A 203 15.05 -8.65 13.75
CA GLU A 203 14.67 -10.03 14.06
C GLU A 203 13.36 -10.15 14.84
N MET A 204 12.84 -9.08 15.44
CA MET A 204 11.50 -9.11 16.04
C MET A 204 10.38 -9.20 15.00
N MET A 205 10.63 -8.72 13.79
CA MET A 205 9.66 -8.73 12.68
C MET A 205 9.78 -9.99 11.83
N ILE A 206 11.02 -10.42 11.54
CA ILE A 206 11.31 -11.66 10.81
C ILE A 206 12.64 -12.23 11.31
N ASP A 207 12.60 -13.44 11.87
CA ASP A 207 13.80 -14.09 12.41
C ASP A 207 14.51 -14.98 11.36
N PRO A 208 15.79 -15.36 11.61
CA PRO A 208 16.53 -16.24 10.71
C PRO A 208 15.82 -17.57 10.36
N PRO A 209 15.23 -18.29 11.33
CA PRO A 209 14.44 -19.49 11.03
C PRO A 209 13.23 -19.23 10.13
N ALA A 210 12.51 -18.12 10.32
CA ALA A 210 11.33 -17.76 9.55
C ALA A 210 11.68 -17.47 8.08
N TYR A 211 12.77 -16.73 7.81
CA TYR A 211 13.19 -16.53 6.42
C TYR A 211 13.57 -17.85 5.76
N GLN A 212 14.36 -18.70 6.42
CA GLN A 212 14.79 -19.99 5.84
C GLN A 212 13.58 -20.88 5.54
N GLN A 213 12.61 -20.90 6.45
CA GLN A 213 11.37 -21.65 6.27
C GLN A 213 10.54 -21.09 5.10
N ALA A 214 10.51 -19.77 4.89
CA ALA A 214 9.74 -19.16 3.80
C ALA A 214 10.14 -19.70 2.42
N TYR A 215 11.45 -19.91 2.19
CA TYR A 215 11.99 -20.47 0.95
C TYR A 215 11.77 -21.99 0.77
N GLN A 216 11.42 -22.70 1.85
CA GLN A 216 11.08 -24.13 1.80
C GLN A 216 9.59 -24.38 1.54
N ARG A 217 8.74 -23.36 1.70
CA ARG A 217 7.29 -23.48 1.50
C ARG A 217 6.96 -23.57 0.00
N SER A 218 5.83 -24.20 -0.29
CA SER A 218 5.19 -24.21 -1.61
C SER A 218 3.83 -23.51 -1.57
N GLY A 219 3.32 -23.09 -2.72
CA GLY A 219 2.03 -22.37 -2.83
C GLY A 219 2.11 -20.88 -2.48
N GLN A 220 0.97 -20.18 -2.53
CA GLN A 220 0.85 -18.76 -2.15
C GLN A 220 1.04 -18.56 -0.63
N PRO A 221 1.31 -17.34 -0.16
CA PRO A 221 1.31 -17.01 1.25
C PRO A 221 -0.02 -17.32 1.92
N VAL A 222 0.04 -17.59 3.23
CA VAL A 222 -1.15 -17.78 4.05
C VAL A 222 -1.97 -16.48 4.07
N GLY A 223 -3.27 -16.57 3.80
CA GLY A 223 -4.18 -15.42 3.84
C GLY A 223 -4.23 -14.61 2.55
N PHE A 224 -3.51 -15.01 1.49
CA PHE A 224 -3.67 -14.40 0.18
C PHE A 224 -5.05 -14.76 -0.41
N GLU A 225 -5.84 -13.74 -0.75
CA GLU A 225 -7.13 -13.92 -1.42
C GLU A 225 -6.98 -13.74 -2.94
N ASP A 226 -7.54 -14.67 -3.72
CA ASP A 226 -7.45 -14.66 -5.18
C ASP A 226 -8.11 -13.43 -5.83
N GLN A 227 -8.96 -12.70 -5.12
CA GLN A 227 -9.61 -11.49 -5.63
C GLN A 227 -9.65 -10.38 -4.57
N PRO A 228 -9.44 -9.11 -4.95
CA PRO A 228 -9.56 -8.01 -4.00
C PRO A 228 -11.00 -7.88 -3.50
N THR A 229 -11.16 -7.62 -2.21
CA THR A 229 -12.48 -7.36 -1.60
C THR A 229 -13.19 -6.16 -2.27
N PRO A 230 -14.46 -6.30 -2.72
CA PRO A 230 -15.25 -5.17 -3.24
C PRO A 230 -15.47 -4.07 -2.19
N LEU A 231 -15.32 -2.80 -2.58
CA LEU A 231 -15.36 -1.66 -1.64
C LEU A 231 -16.63 -1.62 -0.78
N VAL A 232 -17.80 -1.87 -1.37
CA VAL A 232 -19.08 -1.88 -0.63
C VAL A 232 -19.12 -2.98 0.43
N TYR A 233 -18.51 -4.14 0.14
CA TYR A 233 -18.41 -5.22 1.12
C TYR A 233 -17.43 -4.85 2.25
N ARG A 234 -16.29 -4.24 1.90
CA ARG A 234 -15.32 -3.74 2.89
C ARG A 234 -15.96 -2.80 3.90
N TYR A 235 -16.74 -1.82 3.44
CA TYR A 235 -17.46 -0.93 4.35
C TYR A 235 -18.51 -1.66 5.20
N LYS A 236 -19.24 -2.63 4.64
CA LYS A 236 -20.20 -3.43 5.42
C LYS A 236 -19.52 -4.23 6.54
N ARG A 237 -18.39 -4.86 6.25
CA ARG A 237 -17.61 -5.66 7.21
C ARG A 237 -17.09 -4.80 8.36
N ASN A 238 -16.69 -3.56 8.06
CA ASN A 238 -16.07 -2.65 9.01
C ASN A 238 -17.07 -1.78 9.80
N ARG A 239 -18.39 -1.96 9.63
CA ARG A 239 -19.38 -1.23 10.43
C ARG A 239 -19.35 -1.71 11.89
N PRO A 240 -19.49 -0.80 12.87
CA PRO A 240 -19.63 -1.19 14.27
C PRO A 240 -20.82 -2.14 14.43
N ARG A 241 -20.65 -3.20 15.21
CA ARG A 241 -21.78 -4.09 15.53
C ARG A 241 -22.81 -3.31 16.33
N GLU A 242 -24.08 -3.40 15.94
CA GLU A 242 -25.18 -2.80 16.69
C GLU A 242 -25.15 -3.31 18.14
N GLY A 243 -24.98 -2.40 19.11
CA GLY A 243 -24.89 -2.73 20.54
C GLY A 243 -23.54 -2.44 21.23
N GLN A 244 -22.53 -1.96 20.49
CA GLN A 244 -21.30 -1.39 21.08
C GLN A 244 -21.27 0.12 20.85
N ARG A 245 -22.02 0.87 21.67
CA ARG A 245 -21.87 2.31 21.86
C ARG A 245 -21.97 2.62 23.35
#